data_AF-A0A7J0D6D8-F1
#
_entry.id   AF-A0A7J0D6D8-F1
#
_cell.length_a   1.000
_cell.length_b   1.000
_cell.length_c   1.000
_cell.angle_alpha   90.00
_cell.angle_beta   90.00
_cell.angle_gamma   90.00
#
_symmetry.space_group_name_H-M   'P 1'
#
loop_
_entity.id
_entity.type
_entity.pdbx_description
1 polymer ?
#
loop_
_entity_poly.entity_id
_entity_poly.type
_entity_poly.pdbx_seq_one_letter_code
_entity_poly.pdbx_strand_id
1 'polypeptide(L)'
;MSAVMVSTTHATAAPYDPYTGSNPHTTGCAADAVTIGTRQIRSPQAIFGTMEVRYSPSCQTNWVRAVMSVSNSSNIVTKGIRRISSQPDGQGGWLGFFQDYAYDPASGSSFGMQVFAPGATCITAMAIVRNASGQPLAFTGTHADNAWEGFC
;
A
#
# COMPACT_ATOMS: atom_id res chain seq x y z
N MET A 1 -12.43 -56.59 -6.92
CA MET A 1 -11.40 -55.60 -7.30
C MET A 1 -12.13 -54.29 -7.58
N SER A 2 -12.10 -53.33 -6.66
CA SER A 2 -12.73 -52.00 -6.88
C SER A 2 -11.66 -51.01 -7.33
N ALA A 3 -11.83 -50.46 -8.52
CA ALA A 3 -10.99 -49.38 -9.03
C ALA A 3 -11.50 -48.04 -8.48
N VAL A 4 -10.65 -47.34 -7.73
CA VAL A 4 -10.90 -45.96 -7.30
C VAL A 4 -10.43 -45.05 -8.41
N MET A 5 -11.35 -44.34 -9.07
CA MET A 5 -11.00 -43.30 -10.04
C MET A 5 -10.55 -42.05 -9.29
N VAL A 6 -9.29 -41.67 -9.46
CA VAL A 6 -8.71 -40.45 -8.92
C VAL A 6 -9.05 -39.32 -9.89
N SER A 7 -10.02 -38.47 -9.54
CA SER A 7 -10.26 -37.22 -10.25
C SER A 7 -9.10 -36.26 -9.96
N THR A 8 -8.29 -35.99 -10.98
CA THR A 8 -7.28 -34.93 -10.93
C THR A 8 -7.97 -33.59 -11.16
N THR A 9 -8.15 -32.80 -10.10
CA THR A 9 -8.50 -31.39 -10.23
C THR A 9 -7.32 -30.68 -10.91
N HIS A 10 -7.51 -30.18 -12.13
CA HIS A 10 -6.53 -29.32 -12.78
C HIS A 10 -6.34 -28.07 -11.92
N ALA A 11 -5.13 -27.86 -11.40
CA ALA A 11 -4.76 -26.60 -10.78
C ALA A 11 -4.70 -25.54 -11.89
N THR A 12 -5.68 -24.64 -11.91
CA THR A 12 -5.58 -23.38 -12.66
C THR A 12 -4.68 -22.46 -11.85
N ALA A 13 -3.90 -21.61 -12.51
CA ALA A 13 -3.04 -20.62 -11.85
C ALA A 13 -3.87 -19.39 -11.47
N ALA A 14 -3.42 -18.71 -10.41
CA ALA A 14 -3.78 -17.36 -10.04
C ALA A 14 -4.05 -16.45 -11.26
N PRO A 15 -5.11 -15.60 -11.31
CA PRO A 15 -5.09 -14.43 -12.14
C PRO A 15 -3.94 -13.65 -11.58
N TYR A 16 -3.01 -13.43 -12.47
CA TYR A 16 -2.00 -12.43 -12.29
C TYR A 16 -2.70 -11.15 -11.86
N ASP A 17 -2.44 -10.72 -10.64
CA ASP A 17 -2.75 -9.36 -10.22
C ASP A 17 -1.93 -8.43 -11.11
N PRO A 18 -2.57 -7.73 -12.06
CA PRO A 18 -1.85 -6.92 -13.02
C PRO A 18 -1.47 -5.55 -12.46
N TYR A 19 -1.91 -5.26 -11.24
CA TYR A 19 -1.88 -3.93 -10.67
C TYR A 19 -0.83 -3.81 -9.56
N THR A 20 -0.48 -4.86 -8.83
CA THR A 20 0.60 -4.76 -7.82
C THR A 20 1.88 -4.23 -8.45
N GLY A 21 2.48 -3.23 -7.79
CA GLY A 21 3.69 -2.56 -8.26
C GLY A 21 3.44 -1.57 -9.41
N SER A 22 2.20 -1.42 -9.87
CA SER A 22 1.84 -0.45 -10.91
C SER A 22 1.30 0.85 -10.31
N ASN A 23 1.30 1.90 -11.13
CA ASN A 23 0.78 3.20 -10.78
C ASN A 23 -0.77 3.24 -10.91
N PRO A 24 -1.50 3.67 -9.87
CA PRO A 24 -2.97 3.69 -9.88
C PRO A 24 -3.58 4.66 -10.89
N HIS A 25 -2.86 5.70 -11.29
CA HIS A 25 -3.32 6.66 -12.29
C HIS A 25 -3.11 6.16 -13.72
N THR A 26 -2.04 5.40 -13.98
CA THR A 26 -1.78 4.86 -15.33
C THR A 26 -2.68 3.68 -15.65
N THR A 27 -3.13 2.95 -14.63
CA THR A 27 -4.01 1.77 -14.76
C THR A 27 -5.49 2.11 -14.69
N GLY A 28 -5.84 3.35 -14.32
CA GLY A 28 -7.23 3.78 -14.16
C GLY A 28 -7.86 3.45 -12.80
N CYS A 29 -7.18 2.68 -11.95
CA CYS A 29 -7.66 2.28 -10.63
C CYS A 29 -7.93 3.46 -9.69
N ALA A 30 -7.30 4.61 -9.92
CA ALA A 30 -7.59 5.83 -9.17
C ALA A 30 -9.02 6.39 -9.39
N ALA A 31 -9.72 5.98 -10.45
CA ALA A 31 -10.98 6.59 -10.87
C ALA A 31 -12.15 6.38 -9.89
N ASP A 32 -12.24 5.22 -9.26
CA ASP A 32 -13.29 4.86 -8.29
C ASP A 32 -12.74 4.73 -6.86
N ALA A 33 -11.54 5.22 -6.63
CA ALA A 33 -10.84 5.00 -5.38
C ALA A 33 -11.47 5.77 -4.22
N VAL A 34 -11.55 5.12 -3.07
CA VAL A 34 -12.02 5.69 -1.80
C VAL A 34 -10.90 5.69 -0.77
N THR A 35 -10.97 6.60 0.21
CA THR A 35 -10.04 6.60 1.34
C THR A 35 -10.60 5.68 2.43
N ILE A 36 -9.89 4.60 2.73
CA ILE A 36 -10.29 3.61 3.75
C ILE A 36 -9.62 3.85 5.11
N GLY A 37 -8.63 4.75 5.16
CA GLY A 37 -7.98 5.11 6.41
C GLY A 37 -7.06 6.31 6.26
N THR A 38 -6.85 7.02 7.37
CA THR A 38 -5.95 8.17 7.43
C THR A 38 -5.06 8.13 8.66
N ARG A 39 -3.84 8.68 8.53
CA ARG A 39 -2.91 8.95 9.63
C ARG A 39 -2.21 10.27 9.41
N GLN A 40 -1.97 11.02 10.48
CA GLN A 40 -1.15 12.23 10.40
C GLN A 40 0.31 11.85 10.19
N ILE A 41 0.98 12.57 9.30
CA ILE A 41 2.44 12.56 9.18
C ILE A 41 2.92 13.69 10.09
N ARG A 42 3.43 13.36 11.28
CA ARG A 42 3.67 14.36 12.31
C ARG A 42 5.00 14.17 13.02
N SER A 43 5.46 15.26 13.62
CA SER A 43 6.47 15.27 14.67
C SER A 43 5.78 15.63 16.00
N PRO A 44 6.50 15.58 17.14
CA PRO A 44 5.96 16.10 18.39
C PRO A 44 5.57 17.59 18.34
N GLN A 45 6.12 18.35 17.39
CA GLN A 45 5.95 19.81 17.30
C GLN A 45 4.99 20.25 16.19
N ALA A 46 4.77 19.45 15.15
CA ALA A 46 3.98 19.88 14.00
C ALA A 46 3.40 18.71 13.17
N ILE A 47 2.33 19.01 12.43
CA ILE A 47 1.77 18.12 11.41
C ILE A 47 2.30 18.56 10.04
N PHE A 48 2.99 17.64 9.35
CA PHE A 48 3.60 17.87 8.04
C PHE A 48 2.65 17.52 6.90
N GLY A 49 1.71 16.62 7.15
CA GLY A 49 0.72 16.21 6.17
C GLY A 49 -0.18 15.10 6.68
N THR A 50 -0.94 14.53 5.76
CA THR A 50 -1.80 13.38 6.02
C THR A 50 -1.45 12.25 5.07
N MET A 51 -1.27 11.06 5.61
CA MET A 51 -1.26 9.81 4.86
C MET A 51 -2.68 9.31 4.73
N GLU A 52 -3.10 9.01 3.51
CA GLU A 52 -4.34 8.33 3.20
C GLU A 52 -4.05 6.95 2.62
N VAL A 53 -4.79 5.95 3.07
CA VAL A 53 -4.87 4.65 2.40
C VAL A 53 -6.03 4.70 1.44
N ARG A 54 -5.74 4.54 0.16
CA ARG A 54 -6.69 4.55 -0.94
C ARG A 54 -6.98 3.12 -1.38
N TYR A 55 -8.23 2.81 -1.67
CA TYR A 55 -8.68 1.52 -2.18
C TYR A 55 -9.55 1.70 -3.41
N SER A 56 -9.31 0.92 -4.47
CA SER A 56 -10.17 0.83 -5.65
C SER A 56 -11.01 -0.45 -5.59
N PRO A 57 -12.35 -0.34 -5.54
CA PRO A 57 -13.22 -1.52 -5.64
C PRO A 57 -13.09 -2.25 -6.98
N SER A 58 -12.92 -1.53 -8.09
CA SER A 58 -12.78 -2.14 -9.42
C SER A 58 -11.46 -2.90 -9.61
N CYS A 59 -10.34 -2.34 -9.14
CA CYS A 59 -9.03 -3.00 -9.23
C CYS A 59 -8.68 -3.87 -8.03
N GLN A 60 -9.46 -3.79 -6.95
CA GLN A 60 -9.25 -4.49 -5.68
C GLN A 60 -7.86 -4.24 -5.07
N THR A 61 -7.29 -3.06 -5.33
CA THR A 61 -5.95 -2.66 -4.93
C THR A 61 -5.99 -1.51 -3.93
N ASN A 62 -4.95 -1.46 -3.10
CA ASN A 62 -4.69 -0.41 -2.14
C ASN A 62 -3.41 0.32 -2.49
N TRP A 63 -3.30 1.61 -2.15
CA TRP A 63 -2.05 2.36 -2.21
C TRP A 63 -2.05 3.48 -1.19
N VAL A 64 -0.87 4.01 -0.89
CA VAL A 64 -0.72 5.16 -0.01
C VAL A 64 -0.72 6.45 -0.82
N ARG A 65 -1.45 7.46 -0.36
CA ARG A 65 -1.39 8.83 -0.85
C ARG A 65 -0.95 9.76 0.28
N ALA A 66 0.16 10.46 0.09
CA ALA A 66 0.60 11.50 1.01
C ALA A 66 0.09 12.86 0.52
N VAL A 67 -0.53 13.62 1.41
CA VAL A 67 -1.00 14.99 1.17
C VAL A 67 -0.26 15.92 2.13
N MET A 68 0.71 16.67 1.60
CA MET A 68 1.62 17.49 2.40
C MET A 68 0.99 18.85 2.69
N SER A 69 0.85 19.20 3.98
CA SER A 69 0.44 20.53 4.44
C SER A 69 1.64 21.47 4.60
N VAL A 70 2.81 20.91 4.92
CA VAL A 70 4.09 21.63 4.93
C VAL A 70 4.86 21.22 3.68
N SER A 71 4.95 22.13 2.71
CA SER A 71 5.61 21.88 1.43
C SER A 71 7.08 22.26 1.47
N ASN A 72 7.97 21.30 1.24
CA ASN A 72 9.40 21.54 1.04
C ASN A 72 9.95 20.47 0.08
N SER A 73 10.27 20.88 -1.15
CA SER A 73 10.74 19.96 -2.20
C SER A 73 12.17 19.44 -2.00
N SER A 74 12.95 20.02 -1.07
CA SER A 74 14.24 19.46 -0.66
C SER A 74 14.09 18.30 0.34
N ASN A 75 12.90 18.13 0.92
CA ASN A 75 12.57 16.99 1.75
C ASN A 75 11.92 15.90 0.89
N ILE A 76 12.07 14.65 1.31
CA ILE A 76 11.49 13.48 0.66
C ILE A 76 10.41 12.89 1.56
N VAL A 77 9.23 12.61 1.00
CA VAL A 77 8.22 11.77 1.63
C VAL A 77 8.34 10.35 1.08
N THR A 78 8.69 9.42 1.97
CA THR A 78 8.64 7.98 1.70
C THR A 78 7.28 7.45 2.08
N LYS A 79 6.60 6.80 1.15
CA LYS A 79 5.34 6.06 1.39
C LYS A 79 5.64 4.58 1.30
N GLY A 80 5.30 3.82 2.33
CA GLY A 80 5.44 2.37 2.33
C GLY A 80 4.09 1.70 2.37
N ILE A 81 3.94 0.62 1.61
CA ILE A 81 2.77 -0.26 1.71
C ILE A 81 3.24 -1.71 1.75
N ARG A 82 2.61 -2.50 2.62
CA ARG A 82 2.90 -3.90 2.84
C ARG A 82 1.60 -4.68 2.88
N ARG A 83 1.61 -5.88 2.32
CA ARG A 83 0.58 -6.90 2.51
C ARG A 83 1.23 -8.15 3.06
N ILE A 84 0.68 -8.67 4.16
CA ILE A 84 0.94 -10.04 4.62
C ILE A 84 -0.36 -10.80 4.39
N SER A 85 -0.39 -11.65 3.39
CA SER A 85 -1.54 -12.51 3.07
C SER A 85 -0.96 -13.88 2.75
N SER A 86 -1.41 -15.01 3.28
CA SER A 86 -2.62 -15.42 3.95
C SER A 86 -3.49 -16.15 2.95
N GLN A 87 -3.97 -15.37 2.01
CA GLN A 87 -5.07 -15.76 1.17
C GLN A 87 -4.57 -16.33 -0.15
N PRO A 88 -5.25 -17.36 -0.65
CA PRO A 88 -5.13 -17.70 -2.06
C PRO A 88 -5.56 -16.47 -2.87
N ASP A 89 -4.91 -16.23 -4.00
CA ASP A 89 -5.31 -15.18 -4.95
C ASP A 89 -6.72 -15.39 -5.55
N GLY A 90 -7.33 -16.54 -5.26
CA GLY A 90 -8.65 -16.95 -5.71
C GLY A 90 -8.61 -17.98 -6.83
N GLN A 91 -7.42 -18.33 -7.33
CA GLN A 91 -7.26 -19.24 -8.45
C GLN A 91 -6.02 -20.12 -8.27
N GLY A 92 -5.78 -20.56 -7.04
CA GLY A 92 -4.83 -21.65 -6.74
C GLY A 92 -3.38 -21.23 -6.51
N GLY A 93 -3.05 -19.94 -6.64
CA GLY A 93 -1.78 -19.38 -6.18
C GLY A 93 -1.93 -18.72 -4.81
N TRP A 94 -0.86 -18.06 -4.36
CA TRP A 94 -0.80 -17.43 -3.05
C TRP A 94 -0.26 -16.01 -3.18
N LEU A 95 -0.99 -15.04 -2.62
CA LEU A 95 -0.62 -13.63 -2.70
C LEU A 95 0.70 -13.31 -1.98
N GLY A 96 1.03 -14.07 -0.94
CA GLY A 96 2.29 -13.96 -0.21
C GLY A 96 2.54 -12.58 0.41
N PHE A 97 3.78 -12.38 0.85
CA PHE A 97 4.26 -11.08 1.29
C PHE A 97 4.54 -10.17 0.09
N PHE A 98 4.10 -8.92 0.18
CA PHE A 98 4.51 -7.86 -0.72
C PHE A 98 4.85 -6.61 0.08
N GLN A 99 5.86 -5.87 -0.38
CA GLN A 99 6.23 -4.57 0.18
C GLN A 99 6.76 -3.68 -0.93
N ASP A 100 6.27 -2.45 -0.96
CA ASP A 100 6.73 -1.40 -1.86
C ASP A 100 7.02 -0.10 -1.11
N TYR A 101 7.95 0.68 -1.66
CA TYR A 101 8.26 2.02 -1.20
C TYR A 101 8.31 2.99 -2.38
N ALA A 102 7.56 4.08 -2.26
CA ALA A 102 7.62 5.20 -3.19
C ALA A 102 8.24 6.43 -2.52
N TYR A 103 9.02 7.18 -3.29
CA TYR A 103 9.78 8.34 -2.83
C TYR A 103 9.45 9.53 -3.72
N ASP A 104 8.98 10.60 -3.09
CA ASP A 104 8.61 11.82 -3.80
C ASP A 104 9.05 13.05 -3.02
N PRO A 105 9.21 14.21 -3.67
CA PRO A 105 9.33 15.48 -2.96
C PRO A 105 8.17 15.66 -1.98
N ALA A 106 8.46 16.15 -0.78
CA ALA A 106 7.46 16.43 0.25
C ALA A 106 6.68 17.72 -0.06
N SER A 107 5.99 17.75 -1.19
CA SER A 107 5.18 18.87 -1.68
C SER A 107 3.92 18.40 -2.37
N GLY A 108 2.79 19.07 -2.11
CA GLY A 108 1.51 18.73 -2.73
C GLY A 108 1.01 17.34 -2.35
N SER A 109 0.39 16.65 -3.31
CA SER A 109 -0.10 15.27 -3.15
C SER A 109 0.71 14.32 -4.02
N SER A 110 1.15 13.20 -3.47
CA SER A 110 1.84 12.13 -4.20
C SER A 110 1.36 10.75 -3.73
N PHE A 111 1.46 9.74 -4.59
CA PHE A 111 0.95 8.40 -4.33
C PHE A 111 2.05 7.33 -4.47
N GLY A 112 1.87 6.19 -3.81
CA GLY A 112 2.72 5.01 -3.98
C GLY A 112 2.18 4.06 -5.04
N MET A 113 2.85 2.92 -5.20
CA MET A 113 2.35 1.87 -6.08
C MET A 113 1.25 1.07 -5.40
N GLN A 114 0.48 0.40 -6.25
CA GLN A 114 -0.64 -0.42 -5.83
C GLN A 114 -0.18 -1.74 -5.21
N VAL A 115 -0.97 -2.26 -4.28
CA VAL A 115 -0.92 -3.64 -3.81
C VAL A 115 -2.32 -4.24 -3.87
N PHE A 116 -2.46 -5.41 -4.48
CA PHE A 116 -3.71 -6.14 -4.47
C PHE A 116 -4.00 -6.71 -3.09
N ALA A 117 -5.14 -6.29 -2.54
CA ALA A 117 -5.60 -6.73 -1.23
C ALA A 117 -7.14 -6.64 -1.23
N PRO A 118 -7.80 -7.65 -1.85
CA PRO A 118 -9.25 -7.68 -1.98
C PRO A 118 -9.94 -7.98 -0.64
N GLY A 119 -11.19 -7.54 -0.52
CA GLY A 119 -12.06 -7.89 0.59
C GLY A 119 -11.49 -7.49 1.95
N ALA A 120 -11.41 -8.43 2.88
CA ALA A 120 -10.92 -8.21 4.24
C ALA A 120 -9.38 -8.39 4.37
N THR A 121 -8.62 -8.33 3.26
CA THR A 121 -7.17 -8.48 3.31
C THR A 121 -6.54 -7.28 4.01
N CYS A 122 -5.97 -7.51 5.19
CA CYS A 122 -5.21 -6.50 5.92
C CYS A 122 -3.98 -6.04 5.13
N ILE A 123 -3.74 -4.72 5.15
CA ILE A 123 -2.48 -4.12 4.73
C ILE A 123 -1.81 -3.39 5.88
N THR A 124 -0.55 -3.05 5.70
CA THR A 124 0.18 -2.12 6.57
C THR A 124 0.66 -0.97 5.71
N ALA A 125 0.56 0.26 6.20
CA ALA A 125 1.00 1.44 5.48
C ALA A 125 1.82 2.36 6.39
N MET A 126 2.71 3.14 5.78
CA MET A 126 3.47 4.17 6.48
C MET A 126 3.75 5.37 5.58
N ALA A 127 4.03 6.51 6.22
CA ALA A 127 4.67 7.64 5.57
C ALA A 127 5.72 8.28 6.49
N ILE A 128 6.88 8.62 5.94
CA ILE A 128 7.99 9.28 6.64
C ILE A 128 8.50 10.45 5.79
N VAL A 129 8.60 11.63 6.38
CA VAL A 129 9.27 12.79 5.77
C VAL A 129 10.70 12.84 6.28
N ARG A 130 11.67 12.87 5.36
CA ARG A 130 13.09 13.04 5.66
C ARG A 130 13.62 14.31 5.02
N ASN A 131 14.57 14.97 5.68
CA ASN A 131 15.29 16.09 5.08
C ASN A 131 16.34 15.60 4.06
N ALA A 132 17.04 16.54 3.43
CA ALA A 132 18.10 16.26 2.45
C ALA A 132 19.28 15.41 3.02
N SER A 133 19.48 15.40 4.35
CA SER A 133 20.48 14.54 5.00
C SER A 133 19.94 13.19 5.47
N GLY A 134 18.69 12.85 5.13
CA GLY A 134 18.05 11.58 5.48
C GLY A 134 17.46 11.52 6.90
N GLN A 135 17.55 12.60 7.66
CA GLN A 135 17.01 12.66 9.03
C GLN A 135 15.48 12.69 9.01
N PRO A 136 14.81 11.83 9.79
CA PRO A 136 13.36 11.83 9.86
C PRO A 136 12.87 13.11 10.56
N LEU A 137 11.97 13.83 9.90
CA LEU A 137 11.34 15.04 10.42
C LEU A 137 9.94 14.76 10.98
N ALA A 138 9.18 13.91 10.29
CA ALA A 138 7.81 13.56 10.65
C ALA A 138 7.47 12.17 10.12
N PHE A 139 6.57 11.46 10.80
CA PHE A 139 6.20 10.10 10.44
C PHE A 139 4.77 9.78 10.89
N THR A 140 4.19 8.74 10.29
CA THR A 140 3.06 8.01 10.86
C THR A 140 3.55 7.05 11.95
N GLY A 141 2.67 6.47 12.76
CA GLY A 141 3.10 5.56 13.83
C GLY A 141 3.64 6.29 15.07
N THR A 142 4.48 5.58 15.82
CA THR A 142 5.01 6.03 17.12
C THR A 142 6.41 6.61 17.02
N HIS A 143 7.25 6.06 16.14
CA HIS A 143 8.63 6.46 15.90
C HIS A 143 8.99 6.26 14.42
N ALA A 144 10.03 6.95 13.94
CA ALA A 144 10.49 6.80 12.55
C ALA A 144 10.91 5.36 12.20
N ASP A 145 11.43 4.61 13.18
CA ASP A 145 11.81 3.20 13.01
C ASP A 145 10.61 2.24 13.08
N ASN A 146 9.44 2.74 13.53
CA ASN A 146 8.19 1.99 13.61
C ASN A 146 7.01 2.85 13.11
N ALA A 147 7.12 3.29 11.86
CA ALA A 147 6.12 4.16 11.25
C ALA A 147 4.90 3.43 10.66
N TRP A 148 4.92 2.09 10.72
CA TRP A 148 3.93 1.21 10.10
C TRP A 148 2.65 1.14 10.91
N GLU A 149 1.51 1.26 10.22
CA GLU A 149 0.16 1.25 10.76
C GLU A 149 -0.68 0.20 10.03
N GLY A 150 -1.40 -0.64 10.77
CA GLY A 150 -2.26 -1.68 10.20
C GLY A 150 -3.62 -1.15 9.79
N PHE A 151 -4.14 -1.65 8.67
CA PHE A 151 -5.49 -1.38 8.16
C PHE A 151 -6.16 -2.70 7.79
N CYS A 152 -7.20 -3.00 8.55
CA CYS A 152 -8.21 -4.04 8.41
C CYS A 152 -9.53 -3.38 8.86
#